data_AF-A0AAW2QBG5-F1
#
_entry.id   AF-A0AAW2QBG5-F1
#
_cell.length_a   1.000
_cell.length_b   1.000
_cell.length_c   1.000
_cell.angle_alpha   90.00
_cell.angle_beta   90.00
_cell.angle_gamma   90.00
#
_symmetry.space_group_name_H-M   'P 1'
#
loop_
_entity.id
_entity.type
_entity.pdbx_description
1 polymer ?
#
loop_
_entity_poly.entity_id
_entity_poly.type
_entity_poly.pdbx_seq_one_letter_code
_entity_poly.pdbx_strand_id
1 'polypeptide(L)'
;MANFGPIDTSVLYGQANHRSEDVLGDPDTTLTVRRGDISFFRVLQIVPRHIRVLQVLQNMGFLGILQCGHIEIDTHLITALVERWRPETHTFHFSVGEATVTLQDISIIWALPIEGNLITGVDIKWTTQQWQNYCHQWLGFRPNENAFKRSRIKLSALLDWLLNNTCDDESPFDAVLQEARVSVMCIIGGILCPDATGNTVSLLYLRHMEIIDEERPSNWGIAVLAYLYRELCMASQRGKTNIGGAMQLLQIWHGHA
;
A
#
# COMPACT_ATOMS: atom_id res chain seq x y z
N MET A 1 -35.36 -8.66 16.31
CA MET A 1 -34.25 -7.86 15.81
C MET A 1 -33.07 -8.80 15.65
N ALA A 2 -32.53 -8.95 14.44
CA ALA A 2 -31.35 -9.78 14.22
C ALA A 2 -30.17 -9.13 14.97
N ASN A 3 -29.61 -9.83 15.95
CA ASN A 3 -28.43 -9.37 16.67
C ASN A 3 -27.21 -9.74 15.82
N PHE A 4 -26.67 -8.77 15.08
CA PHE A 4 -25.43 -8.93 14.30
C PHE A 4 -24.16 -8.73 15.14
N GLY A 5 -24.32 -8.44 16.44
CA GLY A 5 -23.23 -8.31 17.39
C GLY A 5 -22.68 -9.67 17.88
N PRO A 6 -21.56 -9.64 18.61
CA PRO A 6 -20.96 -10.85 19.17
C PRO A 6 -21.89 -11.51 20.19
N ILE A 7 -21.87 -12.83 20.23
CA ILE A 7 -22.61 -13.63 21.24
C ILE A 7 -22.06 -13.34 22.64
N ASP A 8 -20.74 -13.12 22.73
CA ASP A 8 -20.04 -12.80 23.97
C ASP A 8 -19.28 -11.47 23.82
N THR A 9 -19.75 -10.44 24.51
CA THR A 9 -19.16 -9.09 24.53
C THR A 9 -17.98 -8.98 25.49
N SER A 10 -17.67 -10.01 26.29
CA SER A 10 -16.48 -10.03 27.15
C SER A 10 -15.18 -10.22 26.36
N VAL A 11 -15.28 -10.87 25.20
CA VAL A 11 -14.16 -11.10 24.26
C VAL A 11 -14.11 -9.99 23.20
N LEU A 12 -15.26 -9.65 22.60
CA LEU A 12 -15.39 -8.59 21.59
C LEU A 12 -15.93 -7.31 22.22
N TYR A 13 -15.12 -6.73 23.10
CA TYR A 13 -15.49 -5.61 23.97
C TYR A 13 -15.63 -4.26 23.24
N GLY A 14 -15.12 -4.14 22.01
CA GLY A 14 -15.17 -2.93 21.19
C GLY A 14 -16.47 -2.73 20.41
N GLN A 15 -17.45 -3.65 20.49
CA GLN A 15 -18.63 -3.65 19.63
C GLN A 15 -19.41 -2.31 19.64
N ALA A 16 -19.60 -1.67 20.80
CA ALA A 16 -20.35 -0.42 20.89
C ALA A 16 -19.75 0.75 20.08
N ASN A 17 -18.44 0.68 19.81
CA ASN A 17 -17.70 1.66 19.01
C ASN A 17 -17.34 1.11 17.62
N HIS A 18 -17.91 -0.03 17.23
CA HIS A 18 -17.64 -0.68 15.97
C HIS A 18 -18.57 -0.18 14.87
N ARG A 19 -18.06 -0.02 13.64
CA ARG A 19 -18.81 0.50 12.49
C ARG A 19 -20.04 -0.33 12.14
N SER A 20 -20.06 -1.62 12.48
CA SER A 20 -21.20 -2.50 12.21
C SER A 20 -22.48 -2.05 12.93
N GLU A 21 -22.35 -1.25 13.99
CA GLU A 21 -23.48 -0.64 14.68
C GLU A 21 -24.19 0.43 13.82
N ASP A 22 -23.51 1.00 12.82
CA ASP A 22 -24.09 2.01 11.93
C ASP A 22 -25.00 1.38 10.86
N VAL A 23 -24.80 0.10 10.51
CA VAL A 23 -25.58 -0.64 9.50
C VAL A 23 -27.09 -0.67 9.81
N LEU A 24 -27.44 -0.67 11.10
CA LEU A 24 -28.84 -0.68 11.55
C LEU A 24 -29.53 0.69 11.42
N GLY A 25 -28.77 1.78 11.30
CA GLY A 25 -29.28 3.15 11.27
C GLY A 25 -29.21 3.80 9.89
N ASP A 26 -28.10 3.62 9.17
CA ASP A 26 -27.89 4.14 7.82
C ASP A 26 -27.14 3.09 6.98
N PRO A 27 -27.82 2.41 6.06
CA PRO A 27 -27.23 1.35 5.25
C PRO A 27 -26.20 1.87 4.24
N ASP A 28 -26.08 3.19 4.01
CA ASP A 28 -25.23 3.76 2.96
C ASP A 28 -23.90 4.34 3.49
N THR A 29 -23.42 3.85 4.64
CA THR A 29 -22.13 4.25 5.26
C THR A 29 -20.91 3.59 4.61
N THR A 30 -20.91 3.53 3.28
CA THR A 30 -19.85 2.91 2.47
C THR A 30 -18.50 3.64 2.65
N LEU A 31 -17.44 2.88 2.89
CA LEU A 31 -16.08 3.44 3.02
C LEU A 31 -15.59 3.97 1.69
N THR A 32 -14.92 5.12 1.66
CA THR A 32 -14.13 5.52 0.50
C THR A 32 -12.74 4.88 0.57
N VAL A 33 -12.41 4.04 -0.41
CA VAL A 33 -11.07 3.45 -0.55
C VAL A 33 -10.10 4.49 -1.10
N ARG A 34 -9.02 4.76 -0.35
CA ARG A 34 -7.97 5.71 -0.73
C ARG A 34 -6.83 4.96 -1.41
N ARG A 35 -6.59 5.28 -2.68
CA ARG A 35 -5.56 4.68 -3.53
C ARG A 35 -5.07 5.68 -4.58
N GLY A 36 -3.88 5.44 -5.11
CA GLY A 36 -3.20 6.31 -6.08
C GLY A 36 -2.69 5.57 -7.33
N ASP A 37 -3.18 4.35 -7.55
CA ASP A 37 -2.66 3.40 -8.52
C ASP A 37 -3.27 3.53 -9.92
N ILE A 38 -4.50 4.05 -10.07
CA ILE A 38 -5.13 4.27 -11.39
C ILE A 38 -4.19 5.10 -12.28
N SER A 39 -3.70 6.23 -11.77
CA SER A 39 -2.79 7.10 -12.49
C SER A 39 -1.44 6.42 -12.76
N PHE A 40 -0.96 5.58 -11.84
CA PHE A 40 0.27 4.81 -12.02
C PHE A 40 0.16 3.81 -13.17
N PHE A 41 -0.86 2.95 -13.17
CA PHE A 41 -1.06 1.99 -14.25
C PHE A 41 -1.34 2.67 -15.59
N ARG A 42 -2.02 3.83 -15.60
CA ARG A 42 -2.18 4.64 -16.80
C ARG A 42 -0.84 5.13 -17.35
N VAL A 43 0.08 5.60 -16.49
CA VAL A 43 1.44 5.97 -16.92
C VAL A 43 2.17 4.77 -17.52
N LEU A 44 2.08 3.59 -16.91
CA LEU A 44 2.71 2.37 -17.43
C LEU A 44 2.14 1.93 -18.78
N GLN A 45 0.85 2.17 -19.05
CA GLN A 45 0.23 1.89 -20.35
C GLN A 45 0.71 2.86 -21.44
N ILE A 46 0.84 4.15 -21.11
CA ILE A 46 1.31 5.17 -22.06
C ILE A 46 2.80 5.00 -22.34
N VAL A 47 3.57 4.71 -21.28
CA VAL A 47 5.02 4.64 -21.33
C VAL A 47 5.50 3.37 -20.61
N PRO A 48 5.51 2.22 -21.32
CA PRO A 48 5.97 0.96 -20.78
C PRO A 48 7.40 1.06 -20.24
N ARG A 49 7.68 0.35 -19.15
CA ARG A 49 9.02 0.34 -18.54
C ARG A 49 9.93 -0.61 -19.29
N HIS A 50 11.19 -0.22 -19.44
CA HIS A 50 12.20 -1.04 -20.10
C HIS A 50 12.42 -2.36 -19.37
N ILE A 51 12.79 -3.43 -20.08
CA ILE A 51 12.99 -4.75 -19.50
C ILE A 51 14.03 -4.75 -18.36
N ARG A 52 15.05 -3.89 -18.46
CA ARG A 52 16.06 -3.69 -17.41
C ARG A 52 15.47 -3.14 -16.12
N VAL A 53 14.47 -2.26 -16.21
CA VAL A 53 13.73 -1.73 -15.05
C VAL A 53 12.85 -2.83 -14.46
N LEU A 54 12.15 -3.60 -15.31
CA LEU A 54 11.32 -4.71 -14.87
C LEU A 54 12.14 -5.79 -14.13
N GLN A 55 13.37 -6.07 -14.58
CA GLN A 55 14.28 -6.99 -13.90
C GLN A 55 14.64 -6.50 -12.49
N VAL A 56 14.94 -5.20 -12.33
CA VAL A 56 15.20 -4.64 -11.00
C VAL A 56 13.95 -4.74 -10.11
N LEU A 57 12.77 -4.45 -10.65
CA LEU A 57 11.50 -4.59 -9.92
C LEU A 57 11.23 -6.04 -9.51
N GLN A 58 11.60 -7.01 -10.34
CA GLN A 58 11.55 -8.43 -9.99
C GLN A 58 12.49 -8.75 -8.83
N ASN A 59 13.73 -8.28 -8.89
CA ASN A 59 14.73 -8.53 -7.84
C ASN A 59 14.32 -7.87 -6.51
N MET A 60 13.61 -6.74 -6.57
CA MET A 60 13.02 -6.09 -5.40
C MET A 60 11.71 -6.76 -4.92
N GLY A 61 11.16 -7.70 -5.69
CA GLY A 61 9.94 -8.45 -5.36
C GLY A 61 8.61 -7.75 -5.70
N PHE A 62 8.63 -6.73 -6.57
CA PHE A 62 7.43 -5.96 -6.94
C PHE A 62 6.81 -6.36 -8.28
N LEU A 63 7.41 -7.31 -9.02
CA LEU A 63 6.91 -7.72 -10.32
C LEU A 63 5.50 -8.33 -10.25
N GLY A 64 5.17 -9.10 -9.20
CA GLY A 64 3.85 -9.70 -9.04
C GLY A 64 2.73 -8.66 -8.99
N ILE A 65 2.96 -7.53 -8.32
CA ILE A 65 2.00 -6.41 -8.25
C ILE A 65 1.77 -5.79 -9.64
N LEU A 66 2.84 -5.65 -10.44
CA LEU A 66 2.71 -5.17 -11.82
C LEU A 66 1.93 -6.15 -12.69
N GLN A 67 2.15 -7.45 -12.50
CA GLN A 67 1.43 -8.51 -13.23
C GLN A 67 -0.06 -8.57 -12.85
N CYS A 68 -0.40 -8.34 -11.59
CA CYS A 68 -1.80 -8.19 -11.16
C CYS A 68 -2.50 -7.01 -11.87
N GLY A 69 -1.73 -5.97 -12.21
CA GLY A 69 -2.24 -4.80 -12.92
C GLY A 69 -3.23 -3.98 -12.10
N HIS A 70 -3.96 -3.10 -12.79
CA HIS A 70 -5.03 -2.35 -12.17
C HIS A 70 -6.27 -3.24 -11.99
N ILE A 71 -6.77 -3.28 -10.75
CA ILE A 71 -8.03 -3.95 -10.41
C ILE A 71 -9.00 -2.91 -9.83
N GLU A 72 -10.21 -2.89 -10.37
CA GLU A 72 -11.32 -2.10 -9.83
C GLU A 72 -11.71 -2.63 -8.45
N ILE A 73 -11.88 -1.72 -7.48
CA ILE A 73 -12.18 -2.10 -6.10
C ILE A 73 -13.67 -2.01 -5.87
N ASP A 74 -14.26 -3.13 -5.49
CA ASP A 74 -15.62 -3.19 -4.98
C ASP A 74 -15.63 -2.60 -3.58
N THR A 75 -16.10 -1.37 -3.51
CA THR A 75 -16.09 -0.59 -2.28
C THR A 75 -17.11 -1.12 -1.27
N HIS A 76 -18.21 -1.73 -1.72
CA HIS A 76 -19.19 -2.36 -0.86
C HIS A 76 -18.63 -3.66 -0.27
N LEU A 77 -17.91 -4.45 -1.06
CA LEU A 77 -17.21 -5.64 -0.56
C LEU A 77 -16.18 -5.25 0.52
N ILE A 78 -15.32 -4.25 0.25
CA ILE A 78 -14.35 -3.80 1.24
C ILE A 78 -15.06 -3.32 2.52
N THR A 79 -16.14 -2.57 2.38
CA THR A 79 -16.93 -2.11 3.53
C THR A 79 -17.46 -3.29 4.35
N ALA A 80 -18.06 -4.27 3.68
CA ALA A 80 -18.58 -5.48 4.31
C ALA A 80 -17.49 -6.30 5.01
N LEU A 81 -16.27 -6.37 4.47
CA LEU A 81 -15.12 -7.00 5.12
C LEU A 81 -14.68 -6.23 6.36
N VAL A 82 -14.60 -4.90 6.30
CA VAL A 82 -14.23 -4.07 7.45
C VAL A 82 -15.28 -4.15 8.57
N GLU A 83 -16.56 -4.31 8.24
CA GLU A 83 -17.62 -4.56 9.23
C GLU A 83 -17.50 -5.92 9.94
N ARG A 84 -16.75 -6.85 9.37
CA ARG A 84 -16.47 -8.18 9.93
C ARG A 84 -15.12 -8.25 10.62
N TRP A 85 -14.25 -7.26 10.42
CA TRP A 85 -12.94 -7.20 11.05
C TRP A 85 -13.05 -6.92 12.55
N ARG A 86 -12.38 -7.70 13.38
CA ARG A 86 -12.31 -7.50 14.83
C ARG A 86 -10.91 -7.05 15.24
N PRO A 87 -10.73 -5.78 15.65
CA PRO A 87 -9.44 -5.26 16.12
C PRO A 87 -8.87 -6.00 17.34
N GLU A 88 -9.74 -6.62 18.15
CA GLU A 88 -9.35 -7.34 19.37
C GLU A 88 -8.53 -8.60 19.06
N THR A 89 -8.86 -9.30 17.97
CA THR A 89 -8.24 -10.57 17.56
C THR A 89 -7.41 -10.44 16.28
N HIS A 90 -7.53 -9.34 15.54
CA HIS A 90 -7.00 -9.16 14.18
C HIS A 90 -7.47 -10.26 13.21
N THR A 91 -8.76 -10.64 13.32
CA THR A 91 -9.42 -11.61 12.46
C THR A 91 -10.72 -11.06 11.89
N PHE A 92 -11.11 -11.55 10.72
CA PHE A 92 -12.45 -11.39 10.16
C PHE A 92 -13.38 -12.45 10.73
N HIS A 93 -14.59 -12.06 11.12
CA HIS A 93 -15.61 -12.95 11.63
C HIS A 93 -16.68 -13.16 10.55
N PHE A 94 -16.65 -14.34 9.93
CA PHE A 94 -17.64 -14.80 8.96
C PHE A 94 -18.64 -15.76 9.62
N SER A 95 -19.72 -16.10 8.91
CA SER A 95 -20.70 -17.09 9.38
C SER A 95 -20.10 -18.50 9.54
N VAL A 96 -19.04 -18.80 8.79
CA VAL A 96 -18.37 -20.11 8.77
C VAL A 96 -17.17 -20.21 9.72
N GLY A 97 -16.76 -19.11 10.34
CA GLY A 97 -15.60 -19.07 11.24
C GLY A 97 -14.79 -17.78 11.13
N GLU A 98 -13.58 -17.83 11.67
CA GLU A 98 -12.63 -16.72 11.63
C GLU A 98 -11.55 -16.96 10.57
N ALA A 99 -11.14 -15.89 9.89
CA ALA A 99 -10.04 -15.92 8.94
C ALA A 99 -9.25 -14.61 9.01
N THR A 100 -7.98 -14.62 8.60
CA THR A 100 -7.18 -13.40 8.50
C THR A 100 -6.18 -13.52 7.37
N VAL A 101 -5.79 -12.38 6.80
CA VAL A 101 -4.73 -12.32 5.80
C VAL A 101 -3.41 -12.62 6.49
N THR A 102 -2.60 -13.50 5.92
CA THR A 102 -1.29 -13.90 6.46
C THR A 102 -0.14 -13.46 5.55
N LEU A 103 1.11 -13.62 6.02
CA LEU A 103 2.28 -13.43 5.17
C LEU A 103 2.30 -14.39 3.97
N GLN A 104 1.81 -15.61 4.16
CA GLN A 104 1.74 -16.59 3.08
C GLN A 104 0.77 -16.13 1.98
N ASP A 105 -0.36 -15.53 2.35
CA ASP A 105 -1.29 -14.95 1.37
C ASP A 105 -0.62 -13.82 0.58
N ILE A 106 0.15 -12.97 1.25
CA ILE A 106 0.88 -11.87 0.60
C ILE A 106 1.94 -12.39 -0.37
N SER A 107 2.70 -13.41 0.00
CA SER A 107 3.71 -13.99 -0.89
C SER A 107 3.07 -14.71 -2.07
N ILE A 108 1.92 -15.36 -1.89
CA ILE A 108 1.23 -16.06 -2.98
C ILE A 108 0.56 -15.06 -3.94
N ILE A 109 -0.16 -14.07 -3.42
CA ILE A 109 -0.96 -13.14 -4.23
C ILE A 109 -0.07 -12.13 -4.98
N TRP A 110 0.95 -11.59 -4.31
CA TRP A 110 1.75 -10.49 -4.84
C TRP A 110 3.22 -10.83 -5.07
N ALA A 111 3.67 -12.04 -4.74
CA ALA A 111 5.07 -12.44 -4.81
C ALA A 111 6.00 -11.50 -4.01
N LEU A 112 5.47 -10.80 -3.01
CA LEU A 112 6.26 -9.91 -2.17
C LEU A 112 7.17 -10.72 -1.24
N PRO A 113 8.41 -10.26 -0.99
CA PRO A 113 9.33 -10.91 -0.07
C PRO A 113 8.78 -10.80 1.37
N ILE A 114 8.67 -11.97 2.02
CA ILE A 114 8.23 -12.12 3.41
C ILE A 114 9.37 -12.47 4.36
N GLU A 115 10.58 -12.62 3.82
CA GLU A 115 11.83 -12.80 4.54
C GLU A 115 12.78 -11.64 4.22
N GLY A 116 13.85 -11.49 5.00
CA GLY A 116 14.90 -10.51 4.75
C GLY A 116 14.92 -9.33 5.73
N ASN A 117 15.28 -8.14 5.23
CA ASN A 117 15.57 -6.98 6.08
C ASN A 117 14.30 -6.28 6.56
N LEU A 118 14.22 -6.01 7.87
CA LEU A 118 13.06 -5.34 8.45
C LEU A 118 12.95 -3.89 7.98
N ILE A 119 11.72 -3.47 7.72
CA ILE A 119 11.41 -2.09 7.35
C ILE A 119 11.09 -1.31 8.63
N THR A 120 12.13 -0.65 9.16
CA THR A 120 12.03 0.21 10.33
C THR A 120 12.47 1.62 9.99
N GLY A 121 11.71 2.63 10.42
CA GLY A 121 12.04 4.03 10.21
C GLY A 121 12.29 4.77 11.51
N VAL A 122 13.23 5.71 11.48
CA VAL A 122 13.32 6.79 12.47
C VAL A 122 12.83 8.06 11.80
N ASP A 123 12.01 8.84 12.48
CA ASP A 123 11.60 10.15 11.98
C ASP A 123 12.80 11.08 11.91
N ILE A 124 13.24 11.38 10.69
CA ILE A 124 14.34 12.29 10.44
C ILE A 124 13.80 13.69 10.17
N LYS A 125 14.35 14.67 10.88
CA LYS A 125 14.09 16.09 10.63
C LYS A 125 15.12 16.62 9.63
N TRP A 126 14.77 16.56 8.36
CA TRP A 126 15.52 17.18 7.26
C TRP A 126 14.80 18.39 6.71
N THR A 127 15.56 19.35 6.20
CA THR A 127 15.05 20.49 5.43
C THR A 127 14.55 20.03 4.07
N THR A 128 13.70 20.83 3.41
CA THR A 128 13.24 20.55 2.04
C THR A 128 14.41 20.37 1.08
N GLN A 129 15.46 21.18 1.19
CA GLN A 129 16.66 21.06 0.36
C GLN A 129 17.39 19.72 0.54
N GLN A 130 17.47 19.24 1.78
CA GLN A 130 18.06 17.92 2.06
C GLN A 130 17.22 16.80 1.44
N TRP A 131 15.89 16.87 1.53
CA TRP A 131 15.01 15.93 0.85
C TRP A 131 15.11 16.00 -0.68
N GLN A 132 15.27 17.18 -1.26
CA GLN A 132 15.49 17.34 -2.70
C GLN A 132 16.80 16.71 -3.15
N ASN A 133 17.89 16.91 -2.39
CA ASN A 133 19.18 16.29 -2.69
C ASN A 133 19.10 14.77 -2.57
N TYR A 134 18.38 14.27 -1.56
CA TYR A 134 18.15 12.84 -1.37
C TYR A 134 17.33 12.23 -2.50
N CYS A 135 16.26 12.89 -2.96
CA CYS A 135 15.51 12.48 -4.15
C CYS A 135 16.39 12.51 -5.39
N HIS A 136 17.25 13.51 -5.56
CA HIS A 136 18.12 13.57 -6.73
C HIS A 136 19.07 12.39 -6.80
N GLN A 137 19.69 12.05 -5.66
CA GLN A 137 20.63 10.94 -5.58
C GLN A 137 19.95 9.60 -5.92
N TRP A 138 18.80 9.32 -5.30
CA TRP A 138 18.20 7.98 -5.35
C TRP A 138 17.04 7.82 -6.33
N LEU A 139 16.37 8.90 -6.71
CA LEU A 139 15.27 8.91 -7.68
C LEU A 139 15.64 9.60 -9.00
N GLY A 140 16.82 10.23 -9.10
CA GLY A 140 17.30 10.87 -10.33
C GLY A 140 16.77 12.28 -10.59
N PHE A 141 15.92 12.83 -9.72
CA PHE A 141 15.38 14.19 -9.89
C PHE A 141 15.18 14.96 -8.59
N ARG A 142 15.10 16.30 -8.72
CA ARG A 142 14.82 17.22 -7.62
C ARG A 142 13.36 17.68 -7.71
N PRO A 143 12.45 17.17 -6.85
CA PRO A 143 11.07 17.64 -6.84
C PRO A 143 11.00 19.11 -6.42
N ASN A 144 9.99 19.83 -6.91
CA ASN A 144 9.69 21.18 -6.44
C ASN A 144 9.33 21.19 -4.95
N GLU A 145 9.55 22.31 -4.26
CA GLU A 145 9.27 22.40 -2.82
C GLU A 145 7.81 22.08 -2.47
N ASN A 146 6.87 22.46 -3.34
CA ASN A 146 5.44 22.18 -3.19
C ASN A 146 5.07 20.70 -3.40
N ALA A 147 6.00 19.85 -3.84
CA ALA A 147 5.83 18.41 -3.95
C ALA A 147 5.98 17.71 -2.60
N PHE A 148 6.52 18.40 -1.58
CA PHE A 148 6.78 17.82 -0.27
C PHE A 148 5.67 18.14 0.73
N LYS A 149 5.42 17.18 1.62
CA LYS A 149 4.64 17.35 2.85
C LYS A 149 5.43 16.71 3.98
N ARG A 150 6.31 17.50 4.62
CA ARG A 150 7.33 17.03 5.57
C ARG A 150 8.26 16.00 4.88
N SER A 151 8.43 14.80 5.43
CA SER A 151 9.22 13.70 4.89
C SER A 151 8.50 12.88 3.79
N ARG A 152 7.41 13.41 3.24
CA ARG A 152 6.60 12.74 2.21
C ARG A 152 6.67 13.49 0.90
N ILE A 153 6.65 12.75 -0.20
CA ILE A 153 6.59 13.27 -1.57
C ILE A 153 5.22 12.96 -2.18
N LYS A 154 4.66 13.89 -2.98
CA LYS A 154 3.43 13.67 -3.73
C LYS A 154 3.62 12.61 -4.81
N LEU A 155 2.65 11.71 -4.94
CA LEU A 155 2.62 10.71 -6.02
C LEU A 155 2.60 11.39 -7.40
N SER A 156 1.91 12.52 -7.54
CA SER A 156 1.87 13.27 -8.80
C SER A 156 3.28 13.64 -9.30
N ALA A 157 4.19 14.05 -8.41
CA ALA A 157 5.55 14.40 -8.80
C ALA A 157 6.36 13.19 -9.29
N LEU A 158 6.14 12.01 -8.70
CA LEU A 158 6.76 10.75 -9.14
C LEU A 158 6.19 10.30 -10.49
N LEU A 159 4.87 10.40 -10.67
CA LEU A 159 4.18 10.03 -11.90
C LEU A 159 4.55 10.95 -13.06
N ASP A 160 4.60 12.26 -12.83
CA ASP A 160 5.05 13.24 -13.82
C ASP A 160 6.47 12.93 -14.28
N TRP A 161 7.36 12.52 -13.35
CA TRP A 161 8.70 12.10 -13.71
C TRP A 161 8.69 10.82 -14.57
N LEU A 162 7.96 9.78 -14.18
CA LEU A 162 7.86 8.52 -14.94
C LEU A 162 7.27 8.71 -16.35
N LEU A 163 6.34 9.64 -16.50
CA LEU A 163 5.72 9.94 -17.79
C LEU A 163 6.72 10.56 -18.78
N ASN A 164 7.68 11.31 -18.28
CA ASN A 164 8.64 12.07 -19.10
C ASN A 164 10.04 11.43 -19.18
N ASN A 165 10.27 10.32 -18.46
CA ASN A 165 11.58 9.67 -18.40
C ASN A 165 11.43 8.16 -18.57
N THR A 166 12.25 7.59 -19.46
CA THR A 166 12.32 6.15 -19.73
C THR A 166 13.76 5.75 -19.99
N CYS A 167 14.19 4.68 -19.35
CA CYS A 167 15.42 4.00 -19.71
C CYS A 167 15.28 3.27 -21.05
N ASP A 168 16.43 3.06 -21.68
CA ASP A 168 16.64 2.27 -22.88
C ASP A 168 17.86 1.34 -22.69
N ASP A 169 18.30 0.71 -23.78
CA ASP A 169 19.45 -0.20 -23.76
C ASP A 169 20.77 0.51 -23.40
N GLU A 170 20.92 1.79 -23.76
CA GLU A 170 22.13 2.58 -23.54
C GLU A 170 22.14 3.31 -22.18
N SER A 171 21.01 3.32 -21.48
CA SER A 171 20.88 4.00 -20.20
C SER A 171 21.85 3.44 -19.15
N PRO A 172 22.54 4.31 -18.38
CA PRO A 172 23.42 3.85 -17.32
C PRO A 172 22.64 3.10 -16.25
N PHE A 173 23.26 2.12 -15.60
CA PHE A 173 22.58 1.27 -14.63
C PHE A 173 21.97 2.07 -13.47
N ASP A 174 22.63 3.15 -13.04
CA ASP A 174 22.09 4.05 -12.01
C ASP A 174 20.74 4.68 -12.40
N ALA A 175 20.55 5.04 -13.68
CA ALA A 175 19.28 5.56 -14.17
C ALA A 175 18.17 4.48 -14.12
N VAL A 176 18.52 3.24 -14.47
CA VAL A 176 17.61 2.08 -14.37
C VAL A 176 17.18 1.87 -12.92
N LEU A 177 18.12 1.94 -11.97
CA LEU A 177 17.82 1.83 -10.54
C LEU A 177 16.95 2.98 -10.04
N GLN A 178 17.22 4.22 -10.47
CA GLN A 178 16.41 5.39 -10.12
C GLN A 178 14.97 5.24 -10.60
N GLU A 179 14.78 4.82 -11.86
CA GLU A 179 13.45 4.58 -12.43
C GLU A 179 12.70 3.45 -11.73
N ALA A 180 13.40 2.36 -11.38
CA ALA A 180 12.83 1.28 -10.58
C ALA A 180 12.38 1.78 -9.21
N ARG A 181 13.20 2.56 -8.50
CA ARG A 181 12.84 3.13 -7.19
C ARG A 181 11.66 4.09 -7.28
N VAL A 182 11.57 4.93 -8.32
CA VAL A 182 10.38 5.79 -8.54
C VAL A 182 9.13 4.93 -8.73
N SER A 183 9.24 3.86 -9.53
CA SER A 183 8.14 2.91 -9.75
C SER A 183 7.70 2.24 -8.44
N VAL A 184 8.65 1.77 -7.63
CA VAL A 184 8.33 1.18 -6.31
C VAL A 184 7.72 2.21 -5.36
N MET A 185 8.19 3.45 -5.35
CA MET A 185 7.59 4.52 -4.53
C MET A 185 6.13 4.79 -4.91
N CYS A 186 5.79 4.74 -6.21
CA CYS A 186 4.40 4.80 -6.68
C CYS A 186 3.59 3.58 -6.24
N ILE A 187 4.13 2.37 -6.32
CA ILE A 187 3.48 1.14 -5.85
C ILE A 187 3.22 1.22 -4.34
N ILE A 188 4.21 1.61 -3.55
CA ILE A 188 4.07 1.71 -2.08
C ILE A 188 3.01 2.75 -1.72
N GLY A 189 3.08 3.96 -2.26
CA GLY A 189 2.14 5.03 -1.89
C GLY A 189 0.76 4.91 -2.51
N GLY A 190 0.63 4.22 -3.64
CA GLY A 190 -0.62 4.13 -4.39
C GLY A 190 -1.41 2.84 -4.17
N ILE A 191 -0.72 1.73 -3.86
CA ILE A 191 -1.30 0.38 -3.79
C ILE A 191 -1.11 -0.23 -2.40
N LEU A 192 0.12 -0.27 -1.90
CA LEU A 192 0.46 -1.07 -0.72
C LEU A 192 0.11 -0.39 0.60
N CYS A 193 0.51 0.87 0.73
CA CYS A 193 0.45 1.66 1.95
C CYS A 193 -0.10 3.09 1.69
N PRO A 194 -1.18 3.28 0.90
CA PRO A 194 -1.78 4.61 0.77
C PRO A 194 -2.25 5.08 2.14
N ASP A 195 -1.94 6.33 2.46
CA ASP A 195 -2.48 7.01 3.64
C ASP A 195 -3.92 7.50 3.37
N ALA A 196 -4.54 8.09 4.38
CA ALA A 196 -5.89 8.63 4.25
C ALA A 196 -6.05 9.72 3.16
N THR A 197 -4.96 10.32 2.67
CA THR A 197 -5.00 11.27 1.55
C THR A 197 -4.71 10.63 0.20
N GLY A 198 -4.14 9.41 0.17
CA GLY A 198 -3.94 8.58 -1.03
C GLY A 198 -3.02 9.19 -2.10
N ASN A 199 -2.30 10.25 -1.76
CA ASN A 199 -1.62 11.11 -2.75
C ASN A 199 -0.16 11.43 -2.38
N THR A 200 0.36 10.87 -1.28
CA THR A 200 1.75 11.03 -0.88
C THR A 200 2.35 9.71 -0.41
N VAL A 201 3.66 9.59 -0.49
CA VAL A 201 4.44 8.44 0.01
C VAL A 201 5.59 8.94 0.89
N SER A 202 5.89 8.19 1.96
CA SER A 202 7.00 8.52 2.85
C SER A 202 8.34 8.25 2.16
N LEU A 203 9.24 9.24 2.16
CA LEU A 203 10.61 9.07 1.68
C LEU A 203 11.43 8.15 2.59
N LEU A 204 10.92 7.78 3.77
CA LEU A 204 11.56 6.76 4.61
C LEU A 204 11.59 5.39 3.94
N TYR A 205 10.64 5.07 3.07
CA TYR A 205 10.67 3.81 2.31
C TYR A 205 11.86 3.74 1.35
N LEU A 206 12.27 4.88 0.79
CA LEU A 206 13.42 4.97 -0.11
C LEU A 206 14.72 4.53 0.54
N ARG A 207 14.86 4.69 1.86
CA ARG A 207 16.02 4.21 2.63
C ARG A 207 16.22 2.71 2.53
N HIS A 208 15.12 1.96 2.46
CA HIS A 208 15.12 0.50 2.32
C HIS A 208 15.33 0.03 0.87
N MET A 209 15.60 0.98 -0.04
CA MET A 209 15.87 0.76 -1.45
C MET A 209 17.18 1.41 -1.90
N GLU A 210 17.94 2.02 -0.98
CA GLU A 210 19.27 2.59 -1.29
C GLU A 210 20.20 1.49 -1.80
N ILE A 211 20.26 0.38 -1.06
CA ILE A 211 20.96 -0.85 -1.42
C ILE A 211 19.91 -1.90 -1.79
N ILE A 212 19.98 -2.39 -3.02
CA ILE A 212 19.15 -3.50 -3.48
C ILE A 212 19.99 -4.76 -3.32
N ASP A 213 19.67 -5.54 -2.30
CA ASP A 213 20.31 -6.82 -2.01
C ASP A 213 19.41 -7.95 -2.53
N GLU A 214 19.87 -8.67 -3.55
CA GLU A 214 19.12 -9.76 -4.18
C GLU A 214 19.06 -11.01 -3.29
N GLU A 215 20.07 -11.24 -2.45
CA GLU A 215 20.11 -12.37 -1.54
C GLU A 215 19.25 -12.12 -0.30
N ARG A 216 19.13 -10.85 0.11
CA ARG A 216 18.37 -10.43 1.28
C ARG A 216 17.52 -9.19 1.02
N PRO A 217 16.43 -9.32 0.25
CA PRO A 217 15.54 -8.21 -0.04
C PRO A 217 14.90 -7.63 1.24
N SER A 218 14.40 -6.40 1.14
CA SER A 218 13.59 -5.80 2.20
C SER A 218 12.28 -6.57 2.35
N ASN A 219 11.86 -6.81 3.60
CA ASN A 219 10.67 -7.58 3.93
C ASN A 219 9.40 -6.72 3.77
N TRP A 220 9.07 -6.44 2.51
CA TRP A 220 7.89 -5.65 2.14
C TRP A 220 6.60 -6.35 2.55
N GLY A 221 6.56 -7.68 2.57
CA GLY A 221 5.38 -8.45 2.97
C GLY A 221 4.95 -8.14 4.41
N ILE A 222 5.87 -8.13 5.37
CA ILE A 222 5.55 -7.73 6.77
C ILE A 222 5.06 -6.29 6.85
N ALA A 223 5.72 -5.37 6.13
CA ALA A 223 5.31 -3.96 6.15
C ALA A 223 3.88 -3.77 5.60
N VAL A 224 3.55 -4.48 4.52
CA VAL A 224 2.20 -4.48 3.92
C VAL A 224 1.19 -5.08 4.88
N LEU A 225 1.48 -6.22 5.49
CA LEU A 225 0.57 -6.88 6.42
C LEU A 225 0.26 -5.99 7.63
N ALA A 226 1.31 -5.44 8.25
CA ALA A 226 1.18 -4.55 9.40
C ALA A 226 0.38 -3.29 9.04
N TYR A 227 0.61 -2.73 7.85
CA TYR A 227 -0.14 -1.57 7.38
C TYR A 227 -1.61 -1.92 7.11
N LEU A 228 -1.90 -3.05 6.45
CA LEU A 228 -3.25 -3.53 6.20
C LEU A 228 -4.03 -3.71 7.49
N TYR A 229 -3.47 -4.42 8.48
CA TYR A 229 -4.12 -4.62 9.78
C TYR A 229 -4.40 -3.29 10.48
N ARG A 230 -3.45 -2.35 10.44
CA ARG A 230 -3.64 -1.03 11.03
C ARG A 230 -4.82 -0.29 10.38
N GLU A 231 -4.91 -0.29 9.06
CA GLU A 231 -6.00 0.39 8.34
C GLU A 231 -7.35 -0.29 8.58
N LEU A 232 -7.40 -1.63 8.64
CA LEU A 232 -8.59 -2.38 9.02
C LEU A 232 -9.05 -2.02 10.44
N CYS A 233 -8.13 -2.00 11.41
CA CYS A 233 -8.43 -1.60 12.79
C CYS A 233 -8.89 -0.14 12.90
N MET A 234 -8.35 0.75 12.08
CA MET A 234 -8.78 2.15 12.05
C MET A 234 -10.15 2.31 11.40
N ALA A 235 -10.40 1.64 10.28
CA ALA A 235 -11.63 1.78 9.50
C ALA A 235 -12.83 1.04 10.09
N SER A 236 -12.60 0.05 10.95
CA SER A 236 -13.65 -0.65 11.69
C SER A 236 -14.23 0.17 12.85
N GLN A 237 -13.60 1.29 13.22
CA GLN A 237 -14.14 2.21 14.21
C GLN A 237 -15.32 2.99 13.65
N ARG A 238 -16.31 3.26 14.50
CA ARG A 238 -17.51 4.02 14.19
C ARG A 238 -17.19 5.42 13.62
N GLY A 239 -17.98 5.87 12.64
CA GLY A 239 -17.85 7.20 12.03
C GLY A 239 -16.67 7.36 11.06
N LYS A 240 -15.94 6.29 10.75
CA LYS A 240 -14.85 6.33 9.77
C LYS A 240 -15.39 6.18 8.36
N THR A 241 -15.01 7.12 7.50
CA THR A 241 -15.49 7.21 6.12
C THR A 241 -14.44 6.84 5.08
N ASN A 242 -13.21 6.55 5.49
CA ASN A 242 -12.10 6.26 4.58
C ASN A 242 -11.28 5.07 5.06
N ILE A 243 -10.70 4.33 4.11
CA ILE A 243 -9.73 3.27 4.37
C ILE A 243 -8.58 3.35 3.37
N GLY A 244 -7.34 3.26 3.85
CA GLY A 244 -6.14 3.10 3.02
C GLY A 244 -5.64 1.66 3.01
N GLY A 245 -4.36 1.47 2.69
CA GLY A 245 -3.71 0.16 2.67
C GLY A 245 -4.01 -0.69 1.44
N ALA A 246 -3.58 -1.94 1.51
CA ALA A 246 -3.55 -2.92 0.42
C ALA A 246 -4.95 -3.51 0.06
N MET A 247 -5.91 -2.66 -0.31
CA MET A 247 -7.30 -3.10 -0.57
C MET A 247 -7.42 -4.04 -1.78
N GLN A 248 -6.55 -3.90 -2.78
CA GLN A 248 -6.50 -4.84 -3.91
C GLN A 248 -6.13 -6.25 -3.44
N LEU A 249 -5.16 -6.38 -2.54
CA LEU A 249 -4.82 -7.68 -1.96
C LEU A 249 -5.97 -8.23 -1.13
N LEU A 250 -6.61 -7.40 -0.31
CA LEU A 250 -7.74 -7.83 0.52
C LEU A 250 -8.90 -8.38 -0.33
N GLN A 251 -9.23 -7.71 -1.45
CA GLN A 251 -10.26 -8.15 -2.38
C GLN A 251 -9.88 -9.46 -3.09
N ILE A 252 -8.64 -9.60 -3.56
CA ILE A 252 -8.17 -10.85 -4.18
C ILE A 252 -8.21 -11.99 -3.17
N TRP A 253 -7.67 -11.76 -1.97
CA TRP A 253 -7.68 -12.74 -0.87
C TRP A 253 -9.08 -13.23 -0.57
N HIS A 254 -10.06 -12.33 -0.47
CA HIS A 254 -11.44 -12.72 -0.22
C HIS A 254 -12.02 -13.62 -1.32
N GLY A 255 -11.66 -13.40 -2.60
CA GLY A 255 -12.09 -14.25 -3.71
C GLY A 255 -11.52 -15.68 -3.67
N HIS A 256 -10.53 -15.93 -2.82
CA HIS A 256 -9.88 -17.23 -2.64
C HIS A 256 -10.08 -17.83 -1.23
N ALA A 257 -10.71 -17.10 -0.31
CA ALA A 257 -10.88 -17.45 1.10
C ALA A 257 -12.19 -18.21 1.39
#